data_AF-A0A7C1DZC1-F1
#
_entry.id   AF-A0A7C1DZC1-F1
#
_cell.length_a   1.000
_cell.length_b   1.000
_cell.length_c   1.000
_cell.angle_alpha   90.00
_cell.angle_beta   90.00
_cell.angle_gamma   90.00
#
_symmetry.space_group_name_H-M   'P 1'
#
loop_
_entity.id
_entity.type
_entity.pdbx_description
1 polymer ?
#
loop_
_entity_poly.entity_id
_entity_poly.type
_entity_poly.pdbx_seq_one_letter_code
_entity_poly.pdbx_strand_id
1 'polypeptide(L)'
;MPKQTFFNLPDEKRAKIIDAAIEEFAVNGYAQTSINSIVERAEIAKGSIYQYFEDKKDFYLYLVSFVKESYMSHRAKFVGNVSAQPFRETLLRTMLFFREFQEKYPAQVHFYFAMVGDTSIPFDDEISQIMTEPSLDYMREIIERAQKIGEIREDMDREIL
;
A
#
# COMPACT_ATOMS: atom_id res chain seq x y z
N MET A 1 16.54 -2.34 -2.01
CA MET A 1 16.23 -1.14 -2.79
C MET A 1 16.45 -1.45 -4.26
N PRO A 2 15.58 -0.98 -5.17
CA PRO A 2 15.77 -1.17 -6.61
C PRO A 2 17.09 -0.56 -7.09
N LYS A 3 17.74 -1.23 -8.04
CA LYS A 3 18.95 -0.75 -8.72
C LYS A 3 18.61 0.49 -9.57
N GLN A 4 19.58 1.38 -9.78
CA GLN A 4 19.39 2.59 -10.61
C GLN A 4 18.89 2.28 -12.03
N THR A 5 19.26 1.12 -12.56
CA THR A 5 18.78 0.57 -13.84
C THR A 5 17.26 0.47 -13.93
N PHE A 6 16.57 0.22 -12.82
CA PHE A 6 15.11 0.19 -12.75
C PHE A 6 14.51 1.58 -12.94
N PHE A 7 15.07 2.58 -12.26
CA PHE A 7 14.60 3.97 -12.36
C PHE A 7 14.95 4.62 -13.70
N ASN A 8 15.93 4.09 -14.42
CA ASN A 8 16.27 4.53 -15.78
C ASN A 8 15.33 3.96 -16.85
N LEU A 9 14.40 3.05 -16.50
CA LEU A 9 13.40 2.56 -17.43
C LEU A 9 12.40 3.66 -17.80
N PRO A 10 11.88 3.65 -19.04
CA PRO A 10 10.72 4.46 -19.39
C PRO A 10 9.56 4.20 -18.41
N ASP A 11 8.84 5.25 -18.05
CA ASP A 11 7.77 5.20 -17.03
C ASP A 11 6.72 4.13 -17.34
N GLU A 12 6.34 3.99 -18.61
CA GLU A 12 5.39 2.96 -19.07
C GLU A 12 5.91 1.54 -18.80
N LYS A 13 7.19 1.29 -19.05
CA LYS A 13 7.80 -0.03 -18.81
C LYS A 13 7.92 -0.31 -17.32
N ARG A 14 8.24 0.71 -16.52
CA ARG A 14 8.28 0.60 -15.06
C ARG A 14 6.89 0.30 -14.50
N ALA A 15 5.86 1.00 -14.97
CA ALA A 15 4.47 0.76 -14.59
C ALA A 15 4.03 -0.67 -14.93
N LYS A 16 4.28 -1.16 -16.16
CA LYS A 16 3.97 -2.55 -16.56
C LYS A 16 4.58 -3.59 -15.62
N ILE A 17 5.83 -3.40 -15.19
CA ILE A 17 6.50 -4.32 -14.26
C ILE A 17 5.83 -4.29 -12.88
N ILE A 18 5.54 -3.09 -12.37
CA ILE A 18 4.90 -2.91 -11.07
C ILE A 18 3.50 -3.52 -11.08
N ASP A 19 2.67 -3.20 -12.08
CA ASP A 19 1.29 -3.67 -12.19
C ASP A 19 1.24 -5.20 -12.29
N ALA A 20 2.04 -5.79 -13.18
CA ALA A 20 2.12 -7.23 -13.36
C ALA A 20 2.53 -7.95 -12.06
N ALA A 21 3.44 -7.35 -11.29
CA ALA A 21 3.93 -7.93 -10.05
C ALA A 21 2.92 -7.80 -8.92
N ILE A 22 2.29 -6.63 -8.74
CA ILE A 22 1.25 -6.41 -7.74
C ILE A 22 0.10 -7.40 -7.96
N GLU A 23 -0.35 -7.59 -9.21
CA GLU A 23 -1.38 -8.57 -9.53
C GLU A 23 -0.95 -10.00 -9.20
N GLU A 24 0.27 -10.39 -9.58
CA GLU A 24 0.75 -11.76 -9.33
C GLU A 24 0.88 -12.06 -7.85
N PHE A 25 1.46 -11.15 -7.08
CA PHE A 25 1.63 -11.30 -5.64
C PHE A 25 0.30 -11.21 -4.89
N ALA A 26 -0.64 -10.39 -5.34
CA ALA A 26 -1.97 -10.33 -4.74
C ALA A 26 -2.71 -11.67 -4.86
N VAL A 27 -2.58 -12.36 -5.99
CA VAL A 27 -3.27 -13.63 -6.25
C VAL A 27 -2.56 -14.82 -5.60
N ASN A 28 -1.23 -14.88 -5.66
CA ASN A 28 -0.48 -16.07 -5.28
C ASN A 28 0.25 -15.95 -3.92
N GLY A 29 0.24 -14.76 -3.32
CA GLY A 29 1.03 -14.47 -2.12
C GLY A 29 2.53 -14.46 -2.37
N TYR A 30 3.32 -14.14 -1.34
CA TYR A 30 4.77 -14.05 -1.49
C TYR A 30 5.38 -15.41 -1.87
N ALA A 31 5.06 -16.48 -1.14
CA ALA A 31 5.74 -17.77 -1.30
C ALA A 31 5.58 -18.36 -2.72
N GLN A 32 4.34 -18.41 -3.24
CA GLN A 32 4.02 -19.13 -4.47
C GLN A 32 4.23 -18.31 -5.75
N THR A 33 4.43 -17.00 -5.65
CA THR A 33 4.63 -16.14 -6.82
C THR A 33 5.88 -16.50 -7.62
N SER A 34 5.73 -16.65 -8.94
CA SER A 34 6.83 -16.90 -9.86
C SER A 34 7.32 -15.61 -10.48
N ILE A 35 8.59 -15.28 -10.29
CA ILE A 35 9.24 -14.15 -10.99
C ILE A 35 9.14 -14.32 -12.52
N ASN A 36 9.18 -15.56 -13.01
CA ASN A 36 9.03 -15.83 -14.45
C ASN A 36 7.63 -15.47 -14.97
N SER A 37 6.58 -15.68 -14.16
CA SER A 37 5.21 -15.28 -14.51
C SER A 37 5.08 -13.76 -14.60
N ILE A 38 5.70 -13.04 -13.67
CA ILE A 38 5.71 -11.57 -13.67
C ILE A 38 6.40 -11.03 -14.92
N VAL A 39 7.60 -11.51 -15.25
CA VAL A 39 8.34 -10.98 -16.42
C VAL A 39 7.64 -11.29 -17.74
N GLU A 40 6.94 -12.42 -17.83
CA GLU A 40 6.13 -12.79 -18.99
C GLU A 40 4.92 -11.84 -19.14
N ARG A 41 4.17 -11.60 -18.05
CA ARG A 41 3.05 -10.64 -18.05
C ARG A 41 3.51 -9.20 -18.30
N ALA A 42 4.68 -8.81 -17.79
CA ALA A 42 5.26 -7.48 -18.00
C ALA A 42 5.91 -7.31 -19.38
N GLU A 43 5.93 -8.35 -20.22
CA GLU A 43 6.54 -8.36 -21.55
C GLU A 43 8.03 -7.95 -21.55
N ILE A 44 8.79 -8.39 -20.55
CA ILE A 44 10.24 -8.15 -20.45
C ILE A 44 11.04 -9.44 -20.60
N ALA A 45 12.30 -9.32 -21.01
CA ALA A 45 13.15 -10.49 -21.19
C ALA A 45 13.38 -11.24 -19.87
N LYS A 46 13.39 -12.57 -19.94
CA LYS A 46 13.70 -13.43 -18.79
C LYS A 46 15.07 -13.07 -18.23
N GLY A 47 15.16 -12.90 -16.91
CA GLY A 47 16.38 -12.47 -16.23
C GLY A 47 16.59 -10.95 -16.14
N SER A 48 15.85 -10.13 -16.90
CA SER A 48 15.96 -8.66 -16.79
C SER A 48 15.58 -8.14 -15.40
N ILE A 49 14.69 -8.84 -14.69
CA ILE A 49 14.30 -8.45 -13.33
C ILE A 49 15.48 -8.43 -12.36
N TYR A 50 16.47 -9.32 -12.52
CA TYR A 50 17.68 -9.35 -11.67
C TYR A 50 18.68 -8.22 -12.01
N GLN A 51 18.49 -7.55 -13.15
CA GLN A 51 19.17 -6.29 -13.44
C GLN A 51 18.55 -5.12 -12.66
N TYR A 52 17.31 -5.26 -12.17
CA TYR A 52 16.54 -4.22 -11.48
C TYR A 52 16.49 -4.43 -9.97
N PHE A 53 16.43 -5.69 -9.53
CA PHE A 53 16.30 -6.08 -8.12
C PHE A 53 17.34 -7.14 -7.79
N GLU A 54 17.78 -7.20 -6.54
CA GLU A 54 18.73 -8.25 -6.12
C GLU A 54 18.08 -9.63 -6.09
N ASP A 55 16.88 -9.70 -5.52
CA ASP A 55 16.12 -10.93 -5.40
C ASP A 55 14.61 -10.65 -5.33
N LYS A 56 13.83 -11.71 -5.10
CA LYS A 56 12.37 -11.65 -4.97
C LYS A 56 11.92 -10.87 -3.73
N LYS A 57 12.67 -10.95 -2.62
CA LYS A 57 12.36 -10.22 -1.38
C LYS A 57 12.53 -8.72 -1.61
N ASP A 58 13.66 -8.32 -2.18
CA ASP A 58 13.96 -6.93 -2.54
C ASP A 58 12.88 -6.32 -3.44
N PHE A 59 12.46 -7.08 -4.46
CA PHE A 59 11.37 -6.67 -5.33
C PHE A 59 10.05 -6.53 -4.58
N TYR A 60 9.70 -7.51 -3.74
CA TYR A 60 8.45 -7.49 -2.97
C TYR A 60 8.40 -6.30 -2.00
N LEU A 61 9.47 -6.06 -1.23
CA LEU A 61 9.53 -4.92 -0.30
C LEU A 61 9.40 -3.57 -1.02
N TYR A 62 9.97 -3.45 -2.23
CA TYR A 62 9.74 -2.27 -3.05
C TYR A 62 8.26 -2.08 -3.41
N LEU A 63 7.54 -3.16 -3.75
CA LEU A 63 6.11 -3.08 -4.06
C LEU A 63 5.28 -2.71 -2.82
N VAL A 64 5.65 -3.19 -1.63
CA VAL A 64 5.03 -2.79 -0.36
C VAL A 64 5.17 -1.28 -0.15
N SER A 65 6.38 -0.74 -0.28
CA SER A 65 6.63 0.70 -0.21
C SER A 65 5.84 1.47 -1.27
N PHE A 66 5.83 0.99 -2.52
CA PHE A 66 5.10 1.61 -3.62
C PHE A 66 3.60 1.69 -3.35
N VAL A 67 2.97 0.59 -2.90
CA VAL A 67 1.53 0.55 -2.59
C VAL A 67 1.19 1.49 -1.44
N LYS A 68 2.02 1.51 -0.39
CA LYS A 68 1.88 2.44 0.73
C LYS A 68 1.95 3.90 0.27
N GLU A 69 2.98 4.27 -0.47
CA GLU A 69 3.19 5.63 -0.98
C GLU A 69 2.09 6.05 -1.96
N SER A 70 1.64 5.13 -2.82
CA SER A 70 0.50 5.32 -3.70
C SER A 70 -0.75 5.66 -2.89
N TYR A 71 -1.12 4.84 -1.90
CA TYR A 71 -2.27 5.10 -1.05
C TYR A 71 -2.17 6.44 -0.31
N MET A 72 -1.02 6.70 0.32
CA MET A 72 -0.76 7.94 1.07
C MET A 72 -0.83 9.19 0.20
N SER A 73 -0.21 9.17 -0.97
CA SER A 73 -0.20 10.32 -1.88
C SER A 73 -1.58 10.63 -2.45
N HIS A 74 -2.37 9.60 -2.80
CA HIS A 74 -3.75 9.78 -3.24
C HIS A 74 -4.67 10.24 -2.11
N ARG A 75 -4.51 9.68 -0.90
CA ARG A 75 -5.28 10.09 0.28
C ARG A 75 -5.02 11.55 0.63
N ALA A 76 -3.75 11.96 0.67
CA ALA A 76 -3.37 13.34 0.98
C ALA A 76 -3.98 14.34 -0.01
N LYS A 77 -4.04 13.99 -1.31
CA LYS A 77 -4.67 14.81 -2.36
C LYS A 77 -6.19 14.86 -2.25
N PHE A 78 -6.83 13.75 -1.88
CA PHE A 78 -8.28 13.63 -1.84
C PHE A 78 -8.88 14.22 -0.55
N VAL A 79 -8.35 13.77 0.60
CA VAL A 79 -8.93 14.10 1.92
C VAL A 79 -8.40 15.46 2.42
N GLY A 80 -7.24 15.91 1.93
CA GLY A 80 -6.64 17.20 2.32
C GLY A 80 -6.29 17.26 3.82
N ASN A 81 -6.30 18.47 4.41
CA ASN A 81 -6.11 18.62 5.86
C ASN A 81 -7.46 18.50 6.59
N VAL A 82 -7.70 17.33 7.15
CA VAL A 82 -8.99 16.89 7.69
C VAL A 82 -9.25 17.34 9.13
N SER A 83 -8.22 17.90 9.77
CA SER A 83 -8.26 18.44 11.13
C SER A 83 -9.17 19.66 11.33
N ALA A 84 -9.83 20.17 10.28
CA ALA A 84 -10.76 21.28 10.36
C ALA A 84 -12.26 20.89 10.30
N GLN A 85 -12.60 19.64 9.94
CA GLN A 85 -13.99 19.23 9.67
C GLN A 85 -14.59 18.36 10.79
N PRO A 86 -15.93 18.29 10.96
CA PRO A 86 -16.56 17.34 11.88
C PRO A 86 -16.14 15.89 11.61
N PHE A 87 -16.14 15.05 12.65
CA PHE A 87 -15.80 13.63 12.60
C PHE A 87 -16.58 12.89 11.54
N ARG A 88 -17.92 13.10 11.52
CA ARG A 88 -18.79 12.43 10.54
C ARG A 88 -18.41 12.76 9.10
N GLU A 89 -18.09 14.02 8.81
CA GLU A 89 -17.69 14.46 7.47
C GLU A 89 -16.31 13.87 7.11
N THR A 90 -15.39 13.86 8.07
CA THR A 90 -14.06 13.26 7.94
C THR A 90 -14.12 11.76 7.65
N LEU A 91 -14.99 11.04 8.37
CA LEU A 91 -15.25 9.62 8.18
C LEU A 91 -15.85 9.34 6.80
N LEU A 92 -16.86 10.11 6.39
CA LEU A 92 -17.49 9.98 5.08
C LEU A 92 -16.49 10.22 3.95
N ARG A 93 -15.65 11.26 4.04
CA ARG A 93 -14.59 11.53 3.05
C ARG A 93 -13.56 10.41 2.98
N THR A 94 -13.20 9.83 4.13
CA THR A 94 -12.28 8.68 4.19
C THR A 94 -12.89 7.45 3.53
N MET A 95 -14.17 7.16 3.78
CA MET A 95 -14.89 6.05 3.14
C MET A 95 -15.03 6.26 1.64
N LEU A 96 -15.36 7.48 1.19
CA LEU A 96 -15.43 7.83 -0.23
C LEU A 96 -14.07 7.68 -0.91
N PHE A 97 -13.00 8.17 -0.27
CA PHE A 97 -11.64 7.98 -0.76
C PHE A 97 -11.31 6.50 -0.92
N PHE A 98 -11.56 5.68 0.11
CA PHE A 98 -11.25 4.25 0.05
C PHE A 98 -12.02 3.56 -1.09
N ARG A 99 -13.30 3.91 -1.27
CA ARG A 99 -14.11 3.41 -2.39
C ARG A 99 -13.52 3.79 -3.74
N GLU A 100 -13.22 5.07 -3.97
CA GLU A 100 -12.64 5.54 -5.24
C GLU A 100 -11.26 4.92 -5.50
N PHE A 101 -10.44 4.79 -4.45
CA PHE A 101 -9.13 4.17 -4.53
C PHE A 101 -9.24 2.69 -4.91
N GLN A 102 -10.18 1.95 -4.30
CA GLN A 102 -10.43 0.56 -4.64
C GLN A 102 -10.97 0.40 -6.06
N GLU A 103 -11.88 1.26 -6.51
CA GLU A 103 -12.39 1.23 -7.89
C GLU A 103 -11.28 1.47 -8.92
N LYS A 104 -10.32 2.36 -8.63
CA LYS A 104 -9.25 2.73 -9.55
C LYS A 104 -8.00 1.85 -9.46
N TYR A 105 -7.68 1.32 -8.29
CA TYR A 105 -6.46 0.55 -8.01
C TYR A 105 -6.78 -0.79 -7.30
N PRO A 106 -7.67 -1.63 -7.86
CA PRO A 106 -8.13 -2.84 -7.19
C PRO A 106 -7.00 -3.83 -6.87
N ALA A 107 -6.00 -3.94 -7.75
CA ALA A 107 -4.84 -4.81 -7.55
C ALA A 107 -3.99 -4.37 -6.34
N GLN A 108 -3.83 -3.06 -6.11
CA GLN A 108 -3.08 -2.54 -4.96
C GLN A 108 -3.80 -2.83 -3.65
N VAL A 109 -5.13 -2.69 -3.63
CA VAL A 109 -5.96 -3.02 -2.47
C VAL A 109 -5.93 -4.52 -2.19
N HIS A 110 -6.04 -5.36 -3.22
CA HIS A 110 -5.95 -6.81 -3.09
C HIS A 110 -4.56 -7.23 -2.56
N PHE A 111 -3.48 -6.66 -3.10
CA PHE A 111 -2.12 -6.89 -2.62
C PHE A 111 -1.96 -6.52 -1.15
N TYR A 112 -2.48 -5.36 -0.73
CA TYR A 112 -2.43 -4.94 0.67
C TYR A 112 -3.13 -5.94 1.60
N PHE A 113 -4.35 -6.37 1.28
CA PHE A 113 -5.08 -7.33 2.10
C PHE A 113 -4.44 -8.73 2.10
N ALA A 114 -3.92 -9.18 0.95
CA ALA A 114 -3.19 -10.44 0.86
C ALA A 114 -1.94 -10.44 1.74
N MET A 115 -1.19 -9.33 1.72
CA MET A 115 -0.01 -9.13 2.56
C MET A 115 -0.35 -9.15 4.06
N VAL A 116 -1.35 -8.37 4.49
CA VAL A 116 -1.74 -8.28 5.91
C VAL A 116 -2.31 -9.61 6.43
N GLY A 117 -2.94 -10.40 5.57
CA GLY A 117 -3.47 -11.72 5.91
C GLY A 117 -2.44 -12.85 5.90
N ASP A 118 -1.25 -12.64 5.33
CA ASP A 118 -0.23 -13.67 5.15
C ASP A 118 0.78 -13.67 6.28
N THR A 119 0.48 -14.42 7.35
CA THR A 119 1.37 -14.59 8.50
C THR A 119 2.57 -15.50 8.21
N SER A 120 2.75 -15.99 6.98
CA SER A 120 3.83 -16.90 6.60
C SER A 120 5.05 -16.21 5.99
N ILE A 121 4.97 -14.89 5.76
CA ILE A 121 6.06 -14.12 5.15
C ILE A 121 7.28 -14.09 6.09
N PRO A 122 8.47 -14.59 5.68
CA PRO A 122 9.62 -14.72 6.57
C PRO A 122 10.27 -13.41 7.06
N PHE A 123 9.81 -12.28 6.52
CA PHE A 123 10.35 -10.93 6.79
C PHE A 123 9.20 -9.95 7.08
N ASP A 124 8.17 -10.44 7.77
CA ASP A 124 7.01 -9.64 8.18
C ASP A 124 7.39 -8.43 9.06
N ASP A 125 8.45 -8.52 9.87
CA ASP A 125 8.97 -7.38 10.64
C ASP A 125 9.40 -6.21 9.72
N GLU A 126 10.02 -6.50 8.57
CA GLU A 126 10.43 -5.46 7.61
C GLU A 126 9.23 -4.85 6.89
N ILE A 127 8.22 -5.67 6.56
CA ILE A 127 6.94 -5.20 6.03
C ILE A 127 6.27 -4.30 7.05
N SER A 128 6.16 -4.75 8.29
CA SER A 128 5.60 -4.00 9.40
C SER A 128 6.34 -2.69 9.60
N GLN A 129 7.66 -2.64 9.51
CA GLN A 129 8.42 -1.39 9.57
C GLN A 129 8.12 -0.44 8.40
N ILE A 130 7.96 -0.96 7.18
CA ILE A 130 7.55 -0.16 6.03
C ILE A 130 6.14 0.39 6.25
N MET A 131 5.22 -0.45 6.71
CA MET A 131 3.81 -0.10 6.92
C MET A 131 3.58 0.77 8.15
N THR A 132 4.46 0.67 9.14
CA THR A 132 4.45 1.52 10.33
C THR A 132 4.84 2.92 9.93
N GLU A 133 3.85 3.79 9.95
CA GLU A 133 4.04 5.23 9.90
C GLU A 133 3.92 5.81 11.33
N PRO A 134 4.55 6.97 11.62
CA PRO A 134 4.10 7.84 12.70
C PRO A 134 2.60 8.20 12.56
N SER A 135 2.07 8.20 11.33
CA SER A 135 0.65 8.39 10.99
C SER A 135 -0.30 7.23 11.29
N LEU A 136 0.10 6.23 12.10
CA LEU A 136 -0.86 5.49 12.96
C LEU A 136 -1.77 6.46 13.74
N ASP A 137 -1.35 7.72 13.84
CA ASP A 137 -2.15 8.81 14.34
C ASP A 137 -3.22 9.40 13.39
N TYR A 138 -3.47 9.00 12.13
CA TYR A 138 -4.56 9.69 11.39
C TYR A 138 -5.96 9.41 11.96
N MET A 139 -6.36 8.13 12.01
CA MET A 139 -7.66 7.77 12.59
C MET A 139 -7.68 8.06 14.09
N ARG A 140 -6.56 7.82 14.78
CA ARG A 140 -6.41 8.15 16.20
C ARG A 140 -6.51 9.65 16.45
N GLU A 141 -5.80 10.52 15.74
CA GLU A 141 -5.91 12.00 15.83
C GLU A 141 -7.34 12.47 15.56
N ILE A 142 -8.01 11.89 14.55
CA ILE A 142 -9.40 12.22 14.25
C ILE A 142 -10.30 11.85 15.42
N ILE A 143 -10.16 10.63 15.95
CA ILE A 143 -10.96 10.15 17.08
C ILE A 143 -10.66 10.96 18.33
N GLU A 144 -9.38 11.24 18.63
CA GLU A 144 -8.96 12.04 19.79
C GLU A 144 -9.46 13.48 19.71
N ARG A 145 -9.37 14.11 18.53
CA ARG A 145 -9.98 15.42 18.32
C ARG A 145 -11.48 15.35 18.51
N ALA A 146 -12.16 14.38 17.90
CA ALA A 146 -13.60 14.21 17.96
C ALA A 146 -14.08 13.99 19.41
N GLN A 147 -13.33 13.22 20.21
CA GLN A 147 -13.56 13.07 21.64
C GLN A 147 -13.39 14.41 22.37
N LYS A 148 -12.29 15.13 22.11
CA LYS A 148 -12.00 16.42 22.75
C LYS A 148 -13.06 17.50 22.48
N ILE A 149 -13.73 17.46 21.33
CA ILE A 149 -14.80 18.40 20.97
C ILE A 149 -16.21 17.85 21.22
N GLY A 150 -16.33 16.64 21.80
CA GLY A 150 -17.61 16.03 22.18
C GLY A 150 -18.42 15.40 21.04
N GLU A 151 -17.81 15.18 19.86
CA GLU A 151 -18.45 14.47 18.74
C GLU A 151 -18.44 12.95 18.91
N ILE A 152 -17.53 12.42 19.73
CA ILE A 152 -17.43 11.01 20.11
C ILE A 152 -17.37 10.89 21.63
N ARG A 153 -18.03 9.89 22.20
CA ARG A 153 -17.96 9.56 23.64
C ARG A 153 -16.53 9.14 24.05
N GLU A 154 -16.06 9.64 25.19
CA GLU A 154 -14.69 9.44 25.67
C GLU A 154 -14.35 7.99 26.06
N ASP A 155 -15.38 7.19 26.37
CA ASP A 155 -15.28 5.80 26.78
C ASP A 155 -15.29 4.80 25.60
N MET A 156 -15.28 5.28 24.35
CA MET A 156 -14.96 4.41 23.21
C MET A 156 -13.48 4.08 23.19
N ASP A 157 -13.18 2.79 23.11
CA ASP A 157 -11.83 2.29 22.92
C ASP A 157 -11.23 2.82 21.61
N ARG A 158 -9.99 3.31 21.72
CA ARG A 158 -9.22 3.91 20.62
C ARG A 158 -8.50 2.86 19.79
N GLU A 159 -8.45 1.60 20.25
CA GLU A 159 -7.79 0.48 19.56
C GLU A 159 -8.76 -0.41 18.78
N ILE A 160 -10.09 -0.22 18.93
CA ILE A 160 -11.13 -1.03 18.26
C ILE A 160 -11.50 -0.49 16.86
N LEU A 161 -10.91 0.63 16.42
CA LEU A 161 -11.16 1.28 15.12
C LEU A 161 -9.87 1.50 14.32
#